data_AF-C5E1D9-F1
#
_entry.id   AF-C5E1D9-F1
#
_cell.length_a   1.000
_cell.length_b   1.000
_cell.length_c   1.000
_cell.angle_alpha   90.00
_cell.angle_beta   90.00
_cell.angle_gamma   90.00
#
_symmetry.space_group_name_H-M   'P 1'
#
loop_
_entity.id
_entity.type
_entity.pdbx_description
1 polymer ?
#
loop_
_entity_poly.entity_id
_entity_poly.type
_entity_poly.pdbx_seq_one_letter_code
_entity_poly.pdbx_strand_id
1 'polypeptide(L)'
;MRWPVQEYFFFYSPGLLKKVQIHNEILAETRVIKRAQEHPSIMSQGSNISNHDARLPIWVLSPREEKEARSNLKQTAYKKCDDLVRSMAECAKANGLKLFPACEKQRDKMTECILFYQVDTKYLDQERDKIVERKINRLEEQIKRSRS
;
A
#
# COMPACT_ATOMS: atom_id res chain seq x y z
N MET A 1 -3.92 26.53 -17.88
CA MET A 1 -3.97 25.05 -17.79
C MET A 1 -3.61 24.64 -16.37
N ARG A 2 -4.61 24.25 -15.58
CA ARG A 2 -4.48 23.88 -14.16
C ARG A 2 -4.56 22.36 -14.10
N TRP A 3 -3.41 21.69 -14.19
CA TRP A 3 -3.36 20.24 -14.13
C TRP A 3 -3.54 19.79 -12.67
N PRO A 4 -4.41 18.82 -12.39
CA PRO A 4 -4.56 18.26 -11.05
C PRO A 4 -3.25 17.59 -10.62
N VAL A 5 -2.85 17.83 -9.37
CA VAL A 5 -1.58 17.38 -8.74
C VAL A 5 -1.37 15.86 -8.82
N GLN A 6 -2.44 15.10 -9.11
CA GLN A 6 -2.43 13.64 -9.24
C GLN A 6 -1.97 13.11 -10.61
N GLU A 7 -1.96 13.92 -11.68
CA GLU A 7 -1.66 13.44 -13.04
C GLU A 7 -0.22 13.66 -13.50
N TYR A 8 0.59 14.43 -12.76
CA TYR A 8 1.97 14.73 -13.17
C TYR A 8 2.94 13.53 -13.15
N PHE A 9 2.49 12.36 -12.70
CA PHE A 9 3.32 11.16 -12.53
C PHE A 9 3.10 10.04 -13.55
N PHE A 10 2.27 10.26 -14.58
CA PHE A 10 1.98 9.21 -15.58
C PHE A 10 3.08 8.97 -16.63
N PHE A 11 4.22 9.67 -16.56
CA PHE A 11 5.40 9.39 -17.40
C PHE A 11 6.46 8.56 -16.66
N TYR A 12 6.05 7.46 -16.03
CA TYR A 12 6.94 6.31 -15.83
C TYR A 12 6.54 5.28 -16.91
N SER A 13 7.41 5.06 -17.90
CA SER A 13 7.21 4.08 -18.97
C SER A 13 6.62 2.76 -18.44
N PRO A 14 5.35 2.42 -18.77
CA PRO A 14 4.69 1.22 -18.24
C PRO A 14 5.15 -0.09 -18.90
N GLY A 15 6.18 -0.04 -19.75
CA GLY A 15 6.59 -1.14 -20.63
C GLY A 15 7.63 -2.11 -20.09
N LEU A 16 8.50 -1.71 -19.16
CA LEU A 16 9.61 -2.57 -18.70
C LEU A 16 9.41 -3.18 -17.30
N LEU A 17 8.62 -2.55 -16.43
CA LEU A 17 8.34 -3.06 -15.08
C LEU A 17 7.30 -4.20 -15.06
N LYS A 18 6.40 -4.25 -16.06
CA LYS A 18 5.37 -5.30 -16.13
C LYS A 18 5.92 -6.69 -16.44
N LYS A 19 7.06 -6.80 -17.16
CA LYS A 19 7.67 -8.10 -17.47
C LYS A 19 8.35 -8.75 -16.25
N VAL A 20 8.94 -7.96 -15.36
CA VAL A 20 9.61 -8.48 -14.16
C VAL A 20 8.59 -8.87 -13.07
N GLN A 21 7.50 -8.09 -12.94
CA GLN A 21 6.47 -8.36 -11.94
C GLN A 21 5.69 -9.66 -12.21
N ILE A 22 5.27 -9.88 -13.46
CA ILE A 22 4.46 -11.06 -13.83
C ILE A 22 5.29 -12.36 -13.76
N HIS A 23 6.59 -12.31 -14.09
CA HIS A 23 7.45 -13.49 -14.05
C HIS A 23 7.78 -13.92 -12.61
N ASN A 24 7.86 -12.96 -11.67
CA ASN A 24 8.02 -13.25 -10.24
C ASN A 24 6.72 -13.76 -9.58
N GLU A 25 5.55 -13.34 -10.07
CA GLU A 25 4.25 -13.85 -9.59
C GLU A 25 4.03 -15.32 -10.01
N ILE A 26 4.41 -15.73 -11.23
CA ILE A 26 4.30 -17.13 -11.69
C ILE A 26 5.28 -18.07 -10.94
N LEU A 27 6.48 -17.59 -10.59
CA LEU A 27 7.46 -18.37 -9.82
C LEU A 27 7.12 -18.44 -8.31
N ALA A 28 6.37 -17.47 -7.78
CA ALA A 28 5.91 -17.48 -6.40
C ALA A 28 4.72 -18.43 -6.21
N GLU A 29 3.77 -18.48 -7.15
CA GLU A 29 2.61 -19.36 -7.07
C GLU A 29 2.98 -20.85 -7.19
N THR A 30 3.95 -21.20 -8.05
CA THR A 30 4.41 -22.60 -8.20
C THR A 30 5.22 -23.11 -6.99
N ARG A 31 5.77 -22.22 -6.15
CA ARG A 31 6.53 -22.59 -4.93
C ARG A 31 5.63 -22.77 -3.71
N VAL A 32 4.49 -22.07 -3.64
CA VAL A 32 3.49 -22.22 -2.56
C VAL A 32 2.71 -23.52 -2.72
N ILE A 33 2.34 -23.90 -3.95
CA ILE A 33 1.59 -25.13 -4.23
C ILE A 33 2.44 -26.39 -3.93
N LYS A 34 3.76 -26.37 -4.20
CA LYS A 34 4.66 -27.51 -3.93
C LYS A 34 4.92 -27.81 -2.44
N ARG A 35 4.66 -26.87 -1.52
CA ARG A 35 4.85 -27.08 -0.07
C ARG A 35 3.61 -27.64 0.65
N ALA A 36 2.44 -27.65 0.01
CA ALA A 36 1.19 -28.09 0.63
C ALA A 36 0.96 -29.61 0.56
N GLN A 37 1.87 -30.38 -0.05
CA GLN A 37 1.70 -31.83 -0.26
C GLN A 37 2.50 -32.71 0.69
N GLU A 38 3.29 -32.16 1.62
CA GLU A 38 3.99 -32.95 2.63
C GLU A 38 3.62 -32.47 4.04
N HIS A 39 2.94 -33.38 4.76
CA HIS A 39 2.52 -33.36 6.17
C HIS A 39 1.08 -32.90 6.49
N PRO A 40 0.16 -33.86 6.72
CA PRO A 40 -1.14 -33.61 7.32
C PRO A 40 -1.01 -33.52 8.84
N SER A 41 -1.97 -32.82 9.46
CA SER A 41 -2.22 -32.71 10.92
C SER A 41 -1.47 -31.56 11.61
N ILE A 42 -2.21 -30.53 12.03
CA ILE A 42 -2.34 -30.15 13.45
C ILE A 42 -3.50 -29.16 13.61
N MET A 43 -4.32 -29.48 14.60
CA MET A 43 -5.63 -28.96 14.95
C MET A 43 -5.63 -27.52 15.48
N SER A 44 -6.79 -26.90 15.30
CA SER A 44 -7.39 -25.88 16.17
C SER A 44 -7.12 -26.09 17.66
N GLN A 45 -6.70 -25.03 18.36
CA GLN A 45 -7.15 -24.71 19.72
C GLN A 45 -6.89 -23.23 20.05
N GLY A 46 -7.90 -22.58 20.63
CA GLY A 46 -7.86 -21.19 21.07
C GLY A 46 -6.92 -20.97 22.26
N SER A 47 -6.38 -19.76 22.37
CA SER A 47 -5.65 -19.30 23.54
C SER A 47 -5.86 -17.80 23.77
N ASN A 48 -6.01 -17.47 25.05
CA ASN A 48 -6.32 -16.18 25.67
C ASN A 48 -5.67 -14.94 25.01
N ILE A 49 -6.50 -13.98 24.63
CA ILE A 49 -6.06 -12.66 24.14
C ILE A 49 -5.83 -11.75 25.35
N SER A 50 -4.62 -11.80 25.90
CA SER A 50 -4.10 -10.77 26.80
C SER A 50 -2.70 -10.38 26.33
N ASN A 51 -2.63 -9.65 25.21
CA ASN A 51 -1.54 -8.76 24.82
C ASN A 51 -1.97 -8.01 23.55
N HIS A 52 -2.31 -6.73 23.67
CA HIS A 52 -2.78 -5.87 22.57
C HIS A 52 -1.69 -5.46 21.56
N ASP A 53 -0.54 -6.15 21.54
CA ASP A 53 0.51 -6.00 20.52
C ASP A 53 0.43 -7.08 19.42
N ALA A 54 -0.62 -7.91 19.43
CA ALA A 54 -0.86 -8.92 18.41
C ALA A 54 -1.26 -8.27 17.08
N ARG A 55 -0.26 -7.88 16.29
CA ARG A 55 -0.41 -7.47 14.89
C ARG A 55 -1.31 -8.47 14.17
N LEU A 56 -2.37 -7.97 13.56
CA LEU A 56 -3.34 -8.81 12.86
C LEU A 56 -2.61 -9.59 11.76
N PRO A 57 -2.81 -10.92 11.68
CA PRO A 57 -2.12 -11.70 10.68
C PRO A 57 -2.54 -11.27 9.26
N ILE A 58 -1.61 -11.41 8.29
CA ILE A 58 -1.73 -10.93 6.91
C ILE A 58 -3.02 -11.42 6.19
N TRP A 59 -3.59 -12.55 6.63
CA TRP A 59 -4.81 -13.13 6.07
C TRP A 59 -6.13 -12.54 6.59
N VAL A 60 -6.10 -11.59 7.54
CA VAL A 60 -7.32 -10.95 8.08
C VAL A 60 -7.98 -10.01 7.06
N LEU A 61 -7.18 -9.42 6.17
CA LEU A 61 -7.66 -8.54 5.12
C LEU A 61 -7.75 -9.30 3.79
N SER A 62 -8.84 -9.08 3.07
CA SER A 62 -8.97 -9.52 1.69
C SER A 62 -7.98 -8.76 0.78
N PRO A 63 -7.60 -9.31 -0.39
CA PRO A 63 -6.73 -8.61 -1.34
C PRO A 63 -7.25 -7.23 -1.77
N ARG A 64 -8.57 -7.04 -1.77
CA ARG A 64 -9.21 -5.74 -2.07
C ARG A 64 -8.97 -4.73 -0.96
N GLU A 65 -9.07 -5.16 0.29
CA GLU A 65 -8.85 -4.32 1.48
C GLU A 65 -7.37 -3.97 1.64
N GLU A 66 -6.47 -4.92 1.38
CA GLU A 66 -5.02 -4.65 1.38
C GLU A 66 -4.65 -3.62 0.28
N LYS A 67 -5.29 -3.70 -0.89
CA LYS A 67 -5.12 -2.69 -1.95
C LYS A 67 -5.66 -1.32 -1.52
N GLU A 68 -6.77 -1.27 -0.78
CA GLU A 68 -7.31 -0.03 -0.21
C GLU A 68 -6.34 0.58 0.80
N ALA A 69 -5.80 -0.22 1.73
CA ALA A 69 -4.80 0.23 2.70
C ALA A 69 -3.59 0.88 2.03
N ARG A 70 -3.06 0.23 0.97
CA ARG A 70 -1.93 0.76 0.19
C ARG A 70 -2.28 2.04 -0.57
N SER A 71 -3.51 2.15 -1.08
CA SER A 71 -3.99 3.36 -1.74
C SER A 71 -4.08 4.53 -0.76
N ASN A 72 -4.64 4.29 0.43
CA ASN A 72 -4.77 5.28 1.48
C ASN A 72 -3.39 5.73 1.99
N LEU A 73 -2.47 4.78 2.20
CA LEU A 73 -1.10 5.07 2.57
C LEU A 73 -0.40 5.94 1.52
N LYS A 74 -0.56 5.59 0.23
CA LYS A 74 -0.02 6.39 -0.88
C LYS A 74 -0.54 7.83 -0.80
N GLN A 75 -1.85 8.03 -0.66
CA GLN A 75 -2.43 9.37 -0.55
C GLN A 75 -1.91 10.15 0.66
N THR A 76 -1.78 9.49 1.81
CA THR A 76 -1.22 10.10 3.03
C THR A 76 0.25 10.47 2.84
N ALA A 77 1.06 9.63 2.19
CA ALA A 77 2.45 9.92 1.89
C ALA A 77 2.59 11.16 0.99
N TYR A 78 1.76 11.29 -0.07
CA TYR A 78 1.76 12.49 -0.90
C TYR A 78 1.36 13.75 -0.13
N LYS A 79 0.38 13.66 0.78
CA LYS A 79 0.00 14.80 1.63
C LYS A 79 1.11 15.23 2.58
N LYS A 80 1.89 14.28 3.12
CA LYS A 80 3.03 14.58 4.00
C LYS A 80 4.22 15.15 3.25
N CYS A 81 4.41 14.76 1.98
CA CYS A 81 5.49 15.24 1.13
C CYS A 81 5.05 16.39 0.19
N ASP A 82 3.97 17.13 0.52
CA ASP A 82 3.35 18.13 -0.37
C ASP A 82 4.34 19.23 -0.81
N ASP A 83 5.22 19.67 0.08
CA ASP A 83 6.21 20.70 -0.23
C ASP A 83 7.22 20.25 -1.29
N LEU A 84 7.64 18.98 -1.23
CA LEU A 84 8.55 18.39 -2.21
C LEU A 84 7.85 18.17 -3.55
N VAL A 85 6.58 17.74 -3.52
CA VAL A 85 5.73 17.60 -4.71
C VAL A 85 5.52 18.97 -5.38
N ARG A 86 5.31 20.03 -4.60
CA ARG A 86 5.18 21.40 -5.11
C ARG A 86 6.47 21.89 -5.75
N SER A 87 7.61 21.68 -5.11
CA SER A 87 8.92 22.05 -5.67
C SER A 87 9.22 21.33 -6.99
N MET A 88 8.82 20.06 -7.08
CA MET A 88 8.92 19.27 -8.32
C MET A 88 7.98 19.81 -9.40
N ALA A 89 6.74 20.15 -9.05
CA ALA A 89 5.77 20.71 -9.99
C ALA A 89 6.19 22.08 -10.53
N GLU A 90 6.80 22.91 -9.70
CA GLU A 90 7.39 24.19 -10.11
C GLU A 90 8.55 23.99 -11.09
N CYS A 91 9.45 23.05 -10.78
CA CYS A 91 10.55 22.71 -11.68
C CYS A 91 10.05 22.12 -13.01
N ALA A 92 9.01 21.28 -12.96
CA ALA A 92 8.35 20.73 -14.14
C ALA A 92 7.72 21.81 -15.01
N LYS A 93 7.08 22.80 -14.39
CA LYS A 93 6.48 23.94 -15.09
C LYS A 93 7.54 24.80 -15.78
N ALA A 94 8.70 24.98 -15.15
CA ALA A 94 9.80 25.77 -15.71
C ALA A 94 10.54 25.06 -16.85
N ASN A 95 10.72 23.75 -16.76
CA ASN A 95 11.57 22.98 -17.69
C ASN A 95 10.81 22.17 -18.75
N GLY A 96 9.49 22.02 -18.60
CA GLY A 96 8.62 21.32 -19.56
C GLY A 96 9.13 19.91 -19.87
N LEU A 97 9.45 19.65 -21.15
CA LEU A 97 9.97 18.35 -21.62
C LEU A 97 11.33 17.96 -21.01
N LYS A 98 12.13 18.92 -20.49
CA LYS A 98 13.46 18.66 -19.92
C LYS A 98 13.42 18.28 -18.44
N LEU A 99 12.31 17.70 -17.96
CA LEU A 99 12.11 17.34 -16.56
C LEU A 99 13.17 16.36 -16.02
N PHE A 100 13.46 15.31 -16.78
CA PHE A 100 14.30 14.19 -16.33
C PHE A 100 15.76 14.58 -16.02
N PRO A 101 16.43 15.44 -16.82
CA PRO A 101 17.78 15.91 -16.47
C PRO A 101 17.79 17.18 -15.61
N ALA A 102 16.82 18.10 -15.73
CA ALA A 102 16.89 19.40 -15.06
C ALA A 102 16.35 19.37 -13.61
N CYS A 103 15.39 18.47 -13.32
CA CYS A 103 14.69 18.42 -12.04
C CYS A 103 15.03 17.16 -11.21
N GLU A 104 16.18 16.53 -11.49
CA GLU A 104 16.62 15.31 -10.82
C GLU A 104 16.70 15.46 -9.30
N LYS A 105 17.29 16.55 -8.81
CA LYS A 105 17.45 16.79 -7.36
C LYS A 105 16.11 16.86 -6.63
N GLN A 106 15.11 17.51 -7.23
CA GLN A 106 13.76 17.64 -6.67
C GLN A 106 13.02 16.30 -6.74
N ARG A 107 13.17 15.56 -7.85
CA ARG A 107 12.62 14.22 -8.04
C ARG A 107 13.13 13.26 -6.96
N ASP A 108 14.43 13.24 -6.72
CA ASP A 108 15.04 12.28 -5.81
C ASP A 108 14.62 12.53 -4.37
N LYS A 109 14.63 13.80 -3.92
CA LYS A 109 14.13 14.19 -2.59
C LYS A 109 12.66 13.83 -2.39
N MET A 110 11.81 14.10 -3.39
CA MET A 110 10.40 13.75 -3.33
C MET A 110 10.22 12.22 -3.25
N THR A 111 10.97 11.47 -4.06
CA THR A 111 10.92 10.01 -4.09
C THR A 111 11.36 9.42 -2.76
N GLU A 112 12.44 9.93 -2.18
CA GLU A 112 12.96 9.54 -0.87
C GLU A 112 11.90 9.74 0.23
N CYS A 113 11.25 10.91 0.26
CA CYS A 113 10.17 11.19 1.22
C CYS A 113 8.99 10.21 1.06
N ILE A 114 8.56 9.94 -0.17
CA ILE A 114 7.44 9.02 -0.42
C ILE A 114 7.82 7.58 -0.06
N LEU A 115 9.04 7.15 -0.39
CA LEU A 115 9.53 5.80 -0.09
C LEU A 115 9.65 5.56 1.41
N PHE A 116 10.07 6.57 2.19
CA PHE A 116 10.12 6.47 3.65
C PHE A 116 8.78 5.99 4.24
N TYR A 117 7.66 6.59 3.81
CA TYR A 117 6.34 6.19 4.29
C TYR A 117 5.82 4.87 3.71
N GLN A 118 6.34 4.43 2.56
CA GLN A 118 5.88 3.20 1.90
C GLN A 118 6.67 1.94 2.31
N VAL A 119 7.95 2.10 2.64
CA VAL A 119 8.84 1.01 3.06
C VAL A 119 8.54 0.60 4.50
N ASP A 120 8.25 1.57 5.36
CA ASP A 120 7.94 1.34 6.76
C ASP A 120 6.62 0.58 6.93
N THR A 121 6.70 -0.65 7.44
CA THR A 121 5.54 -1.50 7.75
C THR A 121 4.61 -0.85 8.77
N LYS A 122 5.14 0.00 9.65
CA LYS A 122 4.38 0.70 10.69
C LYS A 122 3.24 1.55 10.14
N TYR A 123 3.46 2.29 9.04
CA TYR A 123 2.41 3.14 8.48
C TYR A 123 1.38 2.33 7.70
N LEU A 124 1.80 1.21 7.09
CA LEU A 124 0.88 0.30 6.43
C LEU A 124 -0.03 -0.40 7.45
N ASP A 125 0.53 -0.85 8.57
CA ASP A 125 -0.23 -1.50 9.64
C ASP A 125 -1.29 -0.56 10.23
N GLN A 126 -0.98 0.72 10.42
CA GLN A 126 -1.96 1.73 10.86
C GLN A 126 -3.16 1.87 9.89
N GLU A 127 -2.93 1.79 8.58
CA GLU A 127 -4.01 1.86 7.60
C GLU A 127 -4.82 0.55 7.55
N ARG A 128 -4.19 -0.59 7.84
CA ARG A 128 -4.87 -1.88 7.99
C ARG A 128 -5.79 -1.91 9.21
N ASP A 129 -5.30 -1.40 10.34
CA ASP A 129 -6.07 -1.35 11.59
C ASP A 129 -7.36 -0.54 11.42
N LYS A 130 -7.30 0.60 10.72
CA LYS A 130 -8.49 1.41 10.37
C LYS A 130 -9.52 0.65 9.53
N ILE A 131 -9.08 -0.28 8.67
CA ILE A 131 -10.03 -1.12 7.90
C ILE A 131 -10.68 -2.13 8.83
N VAL A 132 -9.91 -2.72 9.73
CA VAL A 132 -10.42 -3.72 10.68
C VAL A 132 -11.41 -3.09 11.66
N GLU A 133 -11.11 -1.92 12.21
CA GLU A 133 -12.05 -1.15 13.05
C GLU A 133 -13.37 -0.89 12.30
N ARG A 134 -13.30 -0.46 11.03
CA ARG A 134 -14.51 -0.27 10.21
C ARG A 134 -15.32 -1.56 10.03
N LYS A 135 -14.66 -2.73 9.93
CA LYS A 135 -15.35 -4.03 9.84
C LYS A 135 -15.99 -4.43 11.16
N ILE A 136 -15.29 -4.25 12.28
CA ILE A 136 -15.81 -4.54 13.62
C ILE A 136 -17.10 -3.72 13.85
N ASN A 137 -17.06 -2.41 13.62
CA ASN A 137 -18.22 -1.53 13.78
C ASN A 137 -19.40 -1.97 12.90
N ARG A 138 -19.13 -2.35 11.63
CA ARG A 138 -20.18 -2.84 10.72
C ARG A 138 -20.82 -4.14 11.22
N LEU A 139 -20.02 -5.06 11.77
CA LEU A 139 -20.52 -6.33 12.30
C LEU A 139 -21.33 -6.12 13.58
N GLU A 140 -20.89 -5.23 14.47
CA GLU A 140 -21.62 -4.86 15.68
C GLU A 140 -23.00 -4.26 15.36
N GLU A 141 -23.07 -3.38 14.36
CA GLU A 141 -24.34 -2.83 13.88
C GLU A 141 -25.28 -3.91 13.34
N GLN A 142 -24.75 -4.88 12.58
CA GLN A 142 -25.55 -5.99 12.05
C GLN A 142 -26.08 -6.89 13.16
N ILE A 143 -25.27 -7.19 14.17
CA ILE A 143 -25.68 -7.98 15.35
C ILE A 143 -26.76 -7.23 16.14
N LYS A 144 -26.63 -5.90 16.28
CA LYS A 144 -27.66 -5.09 16.96
C LYS A 144 -28.98 -5.12 16.22
N ARG A 145 -28.96 -5.06 14.88
CA ARG A 145 -30.17 -5.13 14.03
C ARG A 145 -30.82 -6.51 13.99
N SER A 146 -30.04 -7.59 14.11
CA SER A 146 -30.60 -8.95 14.12
C SER A 146 -31.19 -9.37 15.47
N ARG A 147 -30.83 -8.66 16.54
CA ARG A 147 -31.34 -8.88 17.91
C ARG A 147 -32.55 -8.02 18.28
N SER A 148 -32.92 -7.04 17.45
CA SER A 148 -34.13 -6.22 17.57
C SER A 148 -35.25 -6.78 16.72
#